data_AF-A0A973DP71-F1
#
_entry.id   AF-A0A973DP71-F1
#
_cell.length_a   1.000
_cell.length_b   1.000
_cell.length_c   1.000
_cell.angle_alpha   90.00
_cell.angle_beta   90.00
_cell.angle_gamma   90.00
#
_symmetry.space_group_name_H-M   'P 1'
#
loop_
_entity.id
_entity.type
_entity.pdbx_description
1 polymer ?
#
loop_
_entity_poly.entity_id
_entity_poly.type
_entity_poly.pdbx_seq_one_letter_code
_entity_poly.pdbx_strand_id
1 'polypeptide(L)'
;MIYLYLVATIVVFVTAKKLLAPFSTPLANPLLVSITFFIILFSVTNLNYQDYALANKPFIWLLEPAVVALAIPLFSQVAQIRAQWFAIMVSCSVGVMVSITSCLGIA
;
A
#
# COMPACT_ATOMS: atom_id res chain seq x y z
N MET A 1 19.94 10.49 -13.19
CA MET A 1 18.67 10.12 -13.85
C MET A 1 17.76 9.23 -12.98
N ILE A 2 18.27 8.46 -12.02
CA ILE A 2 17.45 7.59 -11.13
C ILE A 2 16.58 8.35 -10.11
N TYR A 3 17.06 9.48 -9.55
CA TYR A 3 16.34 10.24 -8.51
C TYR A 3 15.11 10.99 -9.01
N LEU A 4 14.94 11.14 -10.34
CA LEU A 4 13.77 11.79 -10.93
C LEU A 4 12.48 11.02 -10.64
N TYR A 5 12.55 9.67 -10.63
CA TYR A 5 11.41 8.81 -10.33
C TYR A 5 10.90 8.97 -8.90
N LEU A 6 11.80 9.18 -7.93
CA LEU A 6 11.42 9.42 -6.54
C LEU A 6 10.68 10.76 -6.37
N VAL A 7 11.17 11.81 -7.03
CA VAL A 7 10.50 13.12 -7.03
C VAL A 7 9.14 13.01 -7.74
N ALA A 8 9.07 12.29 -8.85
CA ALA A 8 7.81 12.04 -9.56
C ALA A 8 6.78 11.31 -8.69
N THR A 9 7.18 10.28 -7.93
CA THR A 9 6.30 9.59 -6.97
C THR A 9 5.74 10.53 -5.91
N ILE A 10 6.58 11.40 -5.33
CA ILE A 10 6.13 12.38 -4.34
C ILE A 10 5.15 13.38 -4.97
N VAL A 11 5.47 13.91 -6.15
CA VAL A 11 4.63 14.89 -6.85
C VAL A 11 3.27 14.29 -7.18
N VAL A 12 3.24 13.11 -7.80
CA VAL A 12 2.01 12.39 -8.15
C VAL A 12 1.18 12.08 -6.91
N PHE A 13 1.82 11.65 -5.82
CA PHE A 13 1.12 11.35 -4.58
C PHE A 13 0.51 12.61 -3.93
N VAL A 14 1.25 13.73 -3.90
CA VAL A 14 0.75 14.98 -3.32
C VAL A 14 -0.36 15.59 -4.17
N THR A 15 -0.24 15.57 -5.50
CA THR A 15 -1.32 16.03 -6.38
C THR A 15 -2.54 15.13 -6.28
N ALA A 16 -2.38 13.80 -6.28
CA ALA A 16 -3.48 12.86 -6.05
C ALA A 16 -4.15 13.10 -4.69
N LYS A 17 -3.37 13.31 -3.62
CA LYS A 17 -3.90 13.59 -2.28
C LYS A 17 -4.67 14.90 -2.21
N LYS A 18 -4.19 15.97 -2.85
CA LYS A 18 -4.93 17.24 -2.92
C LYS A 18 -6.21 17.11 -3.74
N LEU A 19 -6.18 16.35 -4.82
CA LEU A 19 -7.32 16.16 -5.71
C LEU A 19 -8.40 15.24 -5.10
N LEU A 20 -7.99 14.25 -4.29
CA LEU A 20 -8.89 13.33 -3.57
C LEU A 20 -9.34 13.86 -2.19
N ALA A 21 -8.75 14.94 -1.68
CA ALA A 21 -9.13 15.52 -0.39
C ALA A 21 -10.64 15.83 -0.21
N PRO A 22 -11.40 16.29 -1.23
CA PRO A 22 -12.84 16.51 -1.10
C PRO A 22 -13.69 15.25 -1.30
N PHE A 23 -13.11 14.12 -1.73
CA PHE A 23 -13.85 12.89 -2.01
C PHE A 23 -13.80 11.92 -0.83
N SER A 24 -14.91 11.79 -0.10
CA SER A 24 -15.06 10.83 1.01
C SER A 24 -15.50 9.43 0.54
N THR A 25 -14.88 8.91 -0.52
CA THR A 25 -15.15 7.53 -0.98
C THR A 25 -14.02 6.59 -0.58
N PRO A 26 -14.30 5.31 -0.26
CA PRO A 26 -13.25 4.33 0.07
C PRO A 26 -12.28 4.06 -1.11
N LEU A 27 -12.66 4.42 -2.34
CA LEU A 27 -11.78 4.41 -3.52
C LEU A 27 -10.91 5.67 -3.63
N ALA A 28 -11.23 6.75 -2.93
CA ALA A 28 -10.43 7.97 -2.88
C ALA A 28 -9.22 7.82 -1.95
N ASN A 29 -8.54 6.67 -2.00
CA ASN A 29 -7.25 6.51 -1.35
C ASN A 29 -6.15 7.05 -2.29
N PRO A 30 -5.43 8.13 -1.92
CA PRO A 30 -4.39 8.71 -2.74
C PRO A 30 -3.28 7.71 -3.09
N LEU A 31 -3.03 6.72 -2.23
CA LEU A 31 -2.07 5.65 -2.49
C LEU A 31 -2.52 4.78 -3.67
N LEU A 32 -3.80 4.36 -3.66
CA LEU A 32 -4.35 3.47 -4.69
C LEU A 32 -4.31 4.16 -6.06
N VAL A 33 -4.75 5.42 -6.12
CA VAL A 33 -4.73 6.22 -7.36
C VAL A 33 -3.31 6.42 -7.88
N SER A 34 -2.35 6.70 -6.99
CA SER A 34 -0.96 6.87 -7.38
C SER A 34 -0.37 5.58 -7.95
N ILE A 35 -0.62 4.42 -7.32
CA ILE A 35 -0.13 3.12 -7.78
C ILE A 35 -0.74 2.76 -9.13
N THR A 36 -2.06 2.92 -9.31
CA THR A 36 -2.74 2.67 -10.60
C THR A 36 -2.16 3.57 -11.70
N PHE A 37 -1.91 4.85 -11.41
CA PHE A 37 -1.28 5.76 -12.36
C PHE A 37 0.12 5.27 -12.80
N PHE A 38 0.97 4.85 -11.85
CA PHE A 38 2.29 4.32 -12.18
C PHE A 38 2.23 2.98 -12.96
N ILE A 39 1.27 2.11 -12.67
CA ILE A 39 1.06 0.87 -13.43
C ILE A 39 0.73 1.18 -14.89
N ILE A 40 -0.19 2.11 -15.15
CA ILE A 40 -0.54 2.52 -16.51
C ILE A 40 0.65 3.19 -17.20
N LEU A 41 1.36 4.07 -16.49
CA LEU A 41 2.54 4.75 -17.01
C LEU A 41 3.63 3.77 -17.43
N PHE A 42 3.95 2.76 -16.62
CA PHE A 42 4.95 1.74 -16.95
C PHE A 42 4.47 0.72 -17.98
N SER A 43 3.16 0.54 -18.14
CA SER A 43 2.63 -0.29 -19.21
C SER A 43 2.76 0.39 -20.58
N VAL A 44 2.63 1.72 -20.65
CA VAL A 44 2.71 2.48 -21.92
C VAL A 44 4.16 2.86 -22.25
N THR A 45 4.94 3.18 -21.23
CA THR A 45 6.35 3.54 -21.35
C THR A 45 7.14 2.29 -20.95
N ASN A 46 7.79 1.60 -21.90
CA ASN A 46 8.61 0.38 -21.71
C ASN A 46 9.86 0.65 -20.82
N LEU A 47 9.67 1.27 -19.66
CA LEU A 47 10.70 1.66 -18.71
C LEU A 47 11.04 0.46 -17.83
N ASN A 48 12.32 0.31 -17.52
CA ASN A 48 12.78 -0.78 -16.69
C ASN A 48 12.32 -0.56 -15.24
N TYR A 49 11.51 -1.49 -14.73
CA TYR A 49 11.06 -1.52 -13.33
C TYR A 49 12.22 -1.49 -12.33
N GLN A 50 13.38 -2.03 -12.70
CA GLN A 50 14.58 -2.04 -11.84
C GLN A 50 15.04 -0.63 -11.47
N ASP A 51 14.95 0.33 -12.40
CA ASP A 51 15.35 1.71 -12.14
C ASP A 51 14.39 2.42 -11.18
N TYR A 52 13.09 2.11 -11.27
CA TYR A 52 12.06 2.58 -10.33
C TYR A 52 12.24 1.95 -8.94
N ALA A 53 12.54 0.65 -8.86
CA ALA A 53 12.78 -0.03 -7.59
C ALA A 53 14.01 0.52 -6.87
N LEU A 54 15.10 0.79 -7.60
CA LEU A 54 16.29 1.44 -7.07
C LEU A 54 16.02 2.87 -6.58
N ALA A 55 15.20 3.63 -7.31
CA ALA A 55 14.81 4.98 -6.92
C ALA A 55 13.95 5.00 -5.63
N ASN A 56 13.11 3.98 -5.40
CA ASN A 56 12.22 3.90 -4.24
C ASN A 56 12.86 3.24 -3.00
N LYS A 57 14.12 2.83 -3.06
CA LYS A 57 14.85 2.26 -1.92
C LYS A 57 14.75 3.10 -0.62
N PRO A 58 14.77 4.45 -0.66
CA PRO A 58 14.58 5.26 0.54
C PRO A 58 13.19 5.11 1.17
N PHE A 59 12.13 4.95 0.36
CA PHE A 59 10.78 4.70 0.86
C PHE A 59 10.66 3.32 1.51
N ILE A 60 11.28 2.30 0.91
CA ILE A 60 11.30 0.94 1.47
C ILE A 60 12.01 0.97 2.84
N TRP A 61 13.15 1.66 2.94
CA TRP A 61 13.86 1.82 4.20
C TRP A 61 13.03 2.57 5.26
N LEU A 62 12.23 3.55 4.87
CA LEU A 62 11.34 4.28 5.78
C LEU A 62 10.08 3.47 6.17
N LEU A 63 9.72 2.46 5.38
CA LEU A 63 8.60 1.57 5.67
C LEU A 63 8.86 0.73 6.93
N GLU A 64 10.10 0.24 7.11
CA GLU A 64 10.50 -0.55 8.27
C GLU A 64 10.28 0.17 9.62
N PRO A 65 10.81 1.40 9.86
CA PRO A 65 10.54 2.13 11.09
C PRO A 65 9.06 2.54 11.21
N ALA A 66 8.34 2.75 10.10
CA ALA A 66 6.91 2.99 10.14
C ALA A 66 6.13 1.76 10.62
N VAL A 67 6.52 0.55 10.20
CA VAL A 67 5.95 -0.72 10.68
C VAL A 67 6.21 -0.90 12.18
N VAL A 68 7.45 -0.61 12.63
CA VAL A 68 7.77 -0.66 14.06
C VAL A 68 6.96 0.37 14.86
N ALA A 69 6.84 1.60 14.36
CA ALA A 69 6.04 2.64 14.99
C ALA A 69 4.55 2.26 15.09
N LEU A 70 4.03 1.52 14.10
CA LEU A 70 2.65 1.01 14.10
C LEU A 70 2.48 -0.23 15.00
N ALA A 71 3.54 -1.00 15.24
CA ALA A 71 3.51 -2.12 16.18
C ALA A 71 3.39 -1.66 17.64
N ILE A 72 3.91 -0.48 18.01
CA ILE A 72 3.84 0.07 19.37
C ILE A 72 2.39 0.24 19.88
N PRO A 73 1.48 0.96 19.19
CA PRO A 73 0.09 1.09 19.65
C PRO A 73 -0.61 -0.27 19.70
N LEU A 74 -0.31 -1.15 18.75
CA LEU A 74 -0.87 -2.50 18.69
C LEU A 74 -0.43 -3.33 19.92
N PHE A 75 0.83 -3.20 20.33
CA PHE A 75 1.36 -3.82 21.54
C PHE A 75 0.65 -3.32 22.80
N SER A 76 0.34 -2.02 22.85
CA SER A 76 -0.44 -1.42 23.96
C SER A 76 -1.85 -2.01 24.10
N GLN A 77 -2.40 -2.63 23.06
CA GLN A 77 -3.74 -3.23 23.03
C GLN A 77 -3.72 -4.76 23.02
N VAL A 78 -2.58 -5.40 23.30
CA VAL A 78 -2.42 -6.87 23.28
C VAL A 78 -3.43 -7.59 24.18
N ALA A 79 -3.82 -7.00 25.31
CA ALA A 79 -4.84 -7.58 26.18
C ALA A 79 -6.21 -7.71 25.50
N GLN A 80 -6.63 -6.71 24.73
CA GLN A 80 -7.88 -6.72 23.96
C GLN A 80 -7.80 -7.72 22.80
N ILE A 81 -6.66 -7.75 22.10
CA ILE A 81 -6.40 -8.70 21.01
C ILE A 81 -6.46 -10.14 21.52
N ARG A 82 -5.86 -10.40 22.69
CA ARG A 82 -5.90 -11.71 23.33
C ARG A 82 -7.31 -12.11 23.75
N ALA A 83 -8.17 -11.17 24.15
CA ALA A 83 -9.56 -11.48 24.46
C ALA A 83 -10.35 -11.91 23.21
N GLN A 84 -9.98 -11.42 22.03
CA GLN A 84 -10.67 -11.67 20.75
C GLN A 84 -9.89 -12.57 19.80
N TRP A 85 -8.88 -13.30 20.28
CA TRP A 85 -7.95 -14.09 19.47
C TRP A 85 -8.66 -15.07 18.52
N PHE A 86 -9.75 -15.69 19.00
CA PHE A 86 -10.54 -16.63 18.19
C PHE A 86 -11.24 -15.94 17.02
N ALA A 87 -11.86 -14.77 17.26
CA ALA A 87 -12.50 -13.99 16.21
C ALA A 87 -11.48 -13.52 15.16
N ILE A 88 -10.28 -13.12 15.59
CA ILE A 88 -9.18 -12.73 14.69
C ILE A 88 -8.76 -13.92 13.82
N MET A 89 -8.50 -15.09 14.42
CA MET A 89 -8.09 -16.29 13.68
C MET A 89 -9.14 -16.71 12.64
N VAL A 90 -10.42 -16.73 13.01
CA VAL A 90 -11.50 -17.11 12.10
C VAL A 90 -11.63 -16.08 10.96
N SER A 91 -11.65 -14.79 11.28
CA SER A 91 -11.77 -13.73 10.26
C SER A 91 -10.60 -13.72 9.27
N CYS A 92 -9.36 -13.90 9.74
CA CYS A 92 -8.19 -14.03 8.89
C CYS A 92 -8.26 -15.28 8.00
N SER A 93 -8.66 -16.42 8.57
CA SER A 93 -8.76 -17.68 7.80
C SER A 93 -9.78 -17.56 6.66
N VAL A 94 -10.96 -17.00 6.97
CA VAL A 94 -12.00 -16.75 5.96
C VAL A 94 -11.51 -15.73 4.93
N GLY A 95 -10.85 -14.66 5.36
CA GLY A 95 -10.28 -13.65 4.46
C GLY A 95 -9.24 -14.21 3.48
N VAL A 96 -8.37 -15.11 3.95
CA VAL A 96 -7.41 -15.81 3.09
C VAL A 96 -8.12 -16.72 2.10
N MET A 97 -9.10 -17.50 2.54
CA MET A 97 -9.89 -18.36 1.65
C MET A 97 -10.59 -17.55 0.55
N VAL A 98 -11.23 -16.43 0.90
CA VAL A 98 -11.89 -15.52 -0.05
C VAL A 98 -10.88 -14.89 -1.02
N SER A 99 -9.69 -14.54 -0.54
CA SER A 99 -8.64 -13.96 -1.39
C SER A 99 -8.15 -14.96 -2.43
N ILE A 100 -7.93 -16.22 -2.03
CA ILE A 100 -7.49 -17.30 -2.92
C ILE A 100 -8.56 -17.60 -3.97
N THR A 101 -9.83 -17.78 -3.56
CA THR A 101 -10.92 -18.08 -4.49
C THR A 101 -11.19 -16.93 -5.45
N SER A 102 -11.07 -15.69 -5.00
CA SER A 102 -11.22 -14.50 -5.86
C SER A 102 -10.11 -14.40 -6.90
N CYS A 103 -8.86 -14.71 -6.51
CA CYS A 103 -7.73 -14.71 -7.44
C CYS A 103 -7.87 -15.82 -8.50
N LEU A 104 -8.24 -17.04 -8.08
CA LEU A 104 -8.47 -18.17 -8.98
C LEU A 104 -9.70 -17.99 -9.89
N GLY A 105 -10.72 -17.26 -9.46
CA GLY A 105 -11.91 -17.01 -10.28
C GLY A 105 -11.72 -15.92 -11.36
N ILE A 106 -10.72 -15.06 -11.20
CA ILE A 106 -10.36 -13.99 -12.17
C ILE A 106 -9.27 -14.47 -13.14
N ALA A 107 -8.41 -15.41 -12.73
CA ALA A 107 -7.39 -16.05 -13.56
C ALA A 107 -7.99 -17.00 -14.59
#